data_AF-A0A0D6T7U1-F1
#
_entry.id   AF-A0A0D6T7U1-F1
#
_cell.length_a   1.000
_cell.length_b   1.000
_cell.length_c   1.000
_cell.angle_alpha   90.00
_cell.angle_beta   90.00
_cell.angle_gamma   90.00
#
_symmetry.space_group_name_H-M   'P 1'
#
loop_
_entity.id
_entity.type
_entity.pdbx_description
1 polymer ?
#
loop_
_entity_poly.entity_id
_entity_poly.type
_entity_poly.pdbx_seq_one_letter_code
_entity_poly.pdbx_strand_id
1 'polypeptide(L)' 'MKITHTESTFTMSGTHWAGTYPIEELTVQLAFYRRMRTDFPKSGTAYNASIEGLEALALKLGVQIPMEANP' A
#
# COMPACT_ATOMS: atom_id res chain seq x y z
N MET A 1 -9.49 4.46 -4.66
CA MET A 1 -8.81 3.14 -4.58
C MET A 1 -9.66 2.24 -3.69
N LYS A 2 -9.99 1.02 -4.12
CA LYS A 2 -10.68 0.04 -3.26
C LYS A 2 -9.69 -1.06 -2.88
N ILE A 3 -9.56 -1.33 -1.59
CA ILE A 3 -8.73 -2.43 -1.10
C ILE A 3 -9.62 -3.40 -0.33
N THR A 4 -9.59 -4.66 -0.73
CA THR A 4 -10.27 -5.77 -0.05
C THR A 4 -9.21 -6.76 0.40
N HIS A 5 -9.44 -7.47 1.50
CA HIS A 5 -8.52 -8.52 1.95
C HIS A 5 -9.28 -9.76 2.38
N THR A 6 -8.56 -10.87 2.31
CA THR A 6 -8.91 -12.16 2.90
C THR A 6 -7.95 -12.42 4.07
N GLU A 7 -7.98 -13.62 4.65
CA GLU A 7 -7.08 -14.00 5.74
C GLU A 7 -5.59 -14.06 5.33
N SER A 8 -5.29 -14.21 4.03
CA SER A 8 -3.91 -14.41 3.56
C SER A 8 -3.49 -13.50 2.41
N THR A 9 -4.43 -12.82 1.76
CA THR A 9 -4.15 -11.95 0.60
C THR A 9 -4.96 -10.66 0.66
N PHE A 10 -4.49 -9.63 -0.04
CA PHE A 10 -5.23 -8.42 -0.30
C PHE A 10 -5.27 -8.09 -1.79
N THR A 11 -6.40 -7.56 -2.22
CA THR A 11 -6.65 -7.12 -3.58
C THR A 11 -6.79 -5.61 -3.59
N MET A 12 -5.95 -4.98 -4.40
CA MET A 12 -5.96 -3.57 -4.72
C MET A 12 -6.68 -3.38 -6.05
N SER A 13 -7.81 -2.69 -6.06
CA SER A 13 -8.58 -2.39 -7.26
C SER A 13 -8.62 -0.88 -7.50
N GLY A 14 -7.94 -0.46 -8.56
CA GLY A 14 -8.05 0.86 -9.16
C GLY A 14 -9.14 0.91 -10.23
N THR A 15 -9.28 2.06 -10.90
CA THR A 15 -10.30 2.25 -11.93
C THR A 15 -10.09 1.31 -13.13
N HIS A 16 -8.84 1.12 -13.56
CA HIS A 16 -8.50 0.34 -14.75
C HIS A 16 -7.64 -0.90 -14.44
N TRP A 17 -7.35 -1.18 -13.18
CA TRP A 17 -6.45 -2.26 -12.79
C TRP A 17 -6.89 -2.93 -11.49
N ALA A 18 -6.60 -4.21 -11.35
CA ALA A 18 -6.72 -4.93 -10.09
C ALA A 18 -5.50 -5.84 -9.91
N GLY A 19 -4.92 -5.84 -8.72
CA GLY A 19 -3.80 -6.69 -8.35
C GLY A 19 -4.07 -7.36 -7.02
N THR A 20 -3.82 -8.67 -6.92
CA THR A 20 -3.94 -9.45 -5.69
C THR A 20 -2.55 -9.86 -5.23
N TYR A 21 -2.25 -9.59 -3.96
CA TYR A 21 -0.95 -9.80 -3.33
C TYR A 21 -1.14 -10.54 -2.00
N PRO A 22 -0.16 -11.31 -1.53
CA PRO A 22 -0.18 -11.89 -0.19
C PRO A 22 -0.05 -10.80 0.89
N ILE A 23 -0.68 -11.00 2.05
CA ILE A 23 -0.61 -10.07 3.20
C ILE A 23 0.82 -9.89 3.71
N GLU A 24 1.67 -10.91 3.56
CA GLU A 24 3.09 -10.83 3.91
C GLU A 24 3.84 -9.75 3.10
N GLU A 25 3.40 -9.48 1.87
CA GLU A 25 3.96 -8.42 1.02
C GLU A 25 3.35 -7.04 1.28
N LEU A 26 2.45 -6.90 2.26
CA LEU A 26 1.78 -5.62 2.53
C LEU A 26 2.77 -4.51 2.88
N THR A 27 3.77 -4.81 3.72
CA THR A 27 4.84 -3.88 4.08
C THR A 27 5.73 -3.56 2.88
N VAL A 28 6.00 -4.54 2.02
CA VAL A 28 6.78 -4.38 0.78
C VAL A 28 6.06 -3.46 -0.20
N GLN A 29 4.77 -3.68 -0.43
CA GLN A 29 3.94 -2.85 -1.31
C GLN A 29 3.85 -1.42 -0.75
N LEU A 30 3.64 -1.25 0.56
CA LEU A 30 3.58 0.09 1.16
C LEU A 30 4.90 0.85 1.00
N ALA A 31 6.04 0.21 1.27
CA ALA A 31 7.36 0.80 1.07
C ALA A 31 7.59 1.17 -0.40
N PHE A 32 7.18 0.30 -1.33
CA PHE A 32 7.27 0.55 -2.77
C PHE A 32 6.49 1.80 -3.18
N TYR A 33 5.22 1.93 -2.79
CA TYR A 33 4.42 3.11 -3.13
C TYR A 33 4.91 4.39 -2.46
N ARG A 34 5.40 4.31 -1.22
CA ARG A 34 6.06 5.44 -0.54
C ARG A 34 7.30 5.90 -1.28
N ARG A 35 8.16 4.95 -1.68
CA ARG A 35 9.36 5.24 -2.49
C ARG A 35 8.97 5.86 -3.83
N MET A 36 7.96 5.33 -4.52
CA MET A 36 7.49 5.94 -5.78
C MET A 36 6.96 7.36 -5.59
N ARG A 37 6.28 7.66 -4.47
CA ARG A 37 5.85 9.03 -4.16
C ARG A 37 7.05 9.98 -4.00
N THR A 38 8.12 9.52 -3.37
CA THR A 38 9.34 10.31 -3.16
C THR A 38 10.15 10.47 -4.45
N ASP A 39 10.30 9.40 -5.23
CA ASP A 39 11.12 9.36 -6.46
C ASP A 39 10.42 10.05 -7.64
N PHE A 40 9.08 9.98 -7.69
CA PHE A 40 8.25 10.60 -8.73
C PHE A 40 7.34 11.69 -8.16
N PRO A 41 7.89 12.85 -7.72
CA PRO A 41 7.09 13.95 -7.18
C PRO A 41 6.13 14.55 -8.23
N LYS A 42 6.41 14.34 -9.53
CA LYS A 42 5.52 14.71 -10.65
C LYS A 42 4.19 13.95 -10.64
N SER A 43 4.15 12.75 -10.08
CA SER A 43 2.92 11.96 -9.94
C SER A 43 2.03 12.48 -8.79
N GLY A 44 2.52 13.44 -8.00
CA GLY A 44 1.75 14.14 -6.97
C GLY A 44 1.01 13.20 -6.03
N THR A 45 -0.32 13.30 -6.02
CA THR A 45 -1.21 12.54 -5.13
C THR A 45 -1.67 11.20 -5.70
N ALA A 46 -1.18 10.79 -6.89
CA ALA A 46 -1.63 9.57 -7.56
C ALA A 46 -1.42 8.30 -6.71
N TYR A 47 -0.36 8.27 -5.89
CA TYR A 47 -0.07 7.14 -5.01
C TYR A 47 -0.67 7.26 -3.61
N ASN A 48 -1.16 8.44 -3.20
CA ASN A 48 -1.69 8.65 -1.85
C ASN A 48 -2.84 7.69 -1.54
N ALA A 49 -3.81 7.55 -2.46
CA ALA A 49 -4.93 6.64 -2.26
C ALA A 49 -4.52 5.16 -2.13
N SER A 50 -3.37 4.77 -2.70
CA SER A 50 -2.81 3.41 -2.54
C SER A 50 -2.11 3.26 -1.20
N ILE A 51 -1.30 4.26 -0.81
CA ILE A 51 -0.58 4.32 0.47
C ILE A 51 -1.58 4.32 1.63
N GLU A 52 -2.56 5.23 1.62
CA GLU A 52 -3.59 5.35 2.66
C GLU A 52 -4.41 4.07 2.80
N GLY A 53 -4.75 3.43 1.68
CA GLY A 53 -5.46 2.15 1.71
C GLY A 53 -4.63 1.02 2.32
N LEU A 54 -3.34 0.93 1.97
CA LEU A 54 -2.42 -0.07 2.52
C LEU A 54 -2.16 0.16 4.01
N GLU A 55 -2.01 1.41 4.44
CA GLU A 55 -1.87 1.77 5.86
C GLU A 55 -3.14 1.41 6.65
N ALA A 56 -4.32 1.73 6.13
CA ALA A 56 -5.58 1.34 6.75
C ALA A 56 -5.73 -0.18 6.86
N LEU A 57 -5.29 -0.92 5.84
CA LEU A 57 -5.29 -2.38 5.88
C LEU A 57 -4.31 -2.92 6.92
N ALA A 58 -3.11 -2.34 7.02
CA ALA A 58 -2.13 -2.72 8.03
C ALA A 58 -2.66 -2.52 9.45
N LEU A 59 -3.27 -1.37 9.71
CA LEU A 59 -3.90 -1.04 10.99
C LEU A 59 -5.00 -2.04 11.32
N LYS A 60 -5.84 -2.40 10.34
CA LYS A 60 -6.91 -3.39 10.51
C LYS A 60 -6.38 -4.79 10.84
N LEU A 61 -5.25 -5.18 10.24
CA LEU A 61 -4.62 -6.47 10.46
C LEU A 61 -3.68 -6.49 11.68
N GLY A 62 -3.45 -5.34 12.32
CA GLY A 62 -2.46 -5.21 13.40
C GLY A 62 -1.01 -5.43 12.93
N VAL A 63 -0.75 -5.30 11.63
CA VAL A 63 0.59 -5.41 11.06
C VAL A 63 1.37 -4.17 11.45
N GLN A 64 2.50 -4.35 12.13
CA GLN A 64 3.40 -3.23 12.41
C GLN A 64 4.01 -2.75 11.09
N ILE A 65 3.51 -1.62 10.59
CA ILE A 65 4.20 -0.88 9.54
C ILE A 65 5.51 -0.38 10.17
N PRO A 66 6.69 -0.83 9.72
CA PRO A 66 7.91 -0.16 10.10
C PRO A 66 7.79 1.27 9.57
N MET A 67 7.60 2.21 10.49
CA MET A 67 7.77 3.62 10.20
C MET A 67 9.22 3.74 9.73
N GLU A 68 9.44 3.98 8.44
CA GLU A 68 10.77 4.11 7.89
C GLU A 68 11.49 5.24 8.65
N ALA A 69 12.27 4.84 9.65
CA ALA A 69 13.42 5.58 10.10
C ALA A 69 14.42 5.50 8.95
N ASN A 70 14.36 6.45 8.03
CA ASN A 70 15.48 6.66 7.13
C ASN A 70 16.47 7.62 7.83
N PRO A 71 17.72 7.18 8.13
CA PRO A 71 18.79 8.06 8.60
C PRO A 71 19.24 9.07 7.54
#